data_AF-A0AA94XYZ0-F1
#
_entry.id   AF-A0AA94XYZ0-F1
#
_cell.length_a   1.000
_cell.length_b   1.000
_cell.length_c   1.000
_cell.angle_alpha   90.00
_cell.angle_beta   90.00
_cell.angle_gamma   90.00
#
_symmetry.space_group_name_H-M   'P 1'
#
loop_
_entity.id
_entity.type
_entity.pdbx_description
1 polymer ?
#
loop_
_entity_poly.entity_id
_entity_poly.type
_entity_poly.pdbx_seq_one_letter_code
_entity_poly.pdbx_strand_id
1 'polypeptide(L)'
;MAMILIAGMAMSGCSVEEQPQAQSALEIQQAMWAYQERLTNECMTSGGFKYIERSMPDAEVLAVAGSPYSLDAAGAAANGFGYVDEVVSNLSQDTLDDDPNERLRLAMSESEQNAYQTTLEGDPEGISVGCRSNSREEAFEKYGPALESTLISTDRIQQLLNDKAYIEFERDWALCMSSRGYETTSFEMFQTELVVAANSLVTTTPELNGDLNSEIDPARAETAKADEISAAVAYVDCLEGMRGRFNEIVANVGS
;
A
#
# COMPACT_ATOMS: atom_id res chain seq x y z
N MET A 1 33.96 67.86 20.90
CA MET A 1 32.48 67.85 20.96
C MET A 1 32.04 66.47 20.49
N ALA A 2 31.42 65.70 21.38
CA ALA A 2 31.27 64.25 21.24
C ALA A 2 30.21 63.87 20.20
N MET A 3 30.57 62.93 19.32
CA MET A 3 29.71 62.35 18.29
C MET A 3 29.08 61.08 18.89
N ILE A 4 27.77 61.12 19.17
CA ILE A 4 27.00 59.97 19.67
C ILE A 4 26.61 59.11 18.48
N LEU A 5 27.21 57.92 18.38
CA LEU A 5 26.84 56.87 17.43
C LEU A 5 25.64 56.10 18.01
N ILE A 6 24.48 56.21 17.36
CA ILE A 6 23.29 55.41 17.68
C ILE A 6 23.42 54.10 16.90
N ALA A 7 23.71 53.01 17.60
CA ALA A 7 23.66 51.65 17.06
C ALA A 7 22.19 51.25 16.89
N GLY A 8 21.74 51.10 15.65
CA GLY A 8 20.44 50.52 15.31
C GLY A 8 20.49 49.01 15.52
N MET A 9 19.74 48.52 16.53
CA MET A 9 19.48 47.09 16.68
C MET A 9 18.45 46.67 15.62
N ALA A 10 18.89 45.89 14.64
CA ALA A 10 17.99 45.18 13.73
C ALA A 10 17.26 44.11 14.56
N MET A 11 15.95 44.27 14.73
CA MET A 11 15.11 43.22 15.32
C MET A 11 15.01 42.10 14.30
N SER A 12 15.71 40.99 14.56
CA SER A 12 15.54 39.72 13.88
C SER A 12 14.06 39.31 14.00
N GLY A 13 13.33 39.42 12.89
CA GLY A 13 11.98 38.90 12.79
C GLY A 13 12.02 37.39 13.01
N CYS A 14 11.33 36.91 14.04
CA CYS A 14 10.98 35.51 14.15
C CYS A 14 10.12 35.20 12.92
N SER A 15 10.72 34.60 11.89
CA SER A 15 9.96 33.91 10.86
C SER A 15 9.14 32.86 11.60
N VAL A 16 7.83 33.09 11.69
CA VAL A 16 6.89 32.04 12.06
C VAL A 16 7.11 30.97 11.01
N GLU A 17 7.78 29.89 11.40
CA GLU A 17 7.87 28.67 10.62
C GLU A 17 6.43 28.25 10.38
N GLU A 18 5.93 28.53 9.17
CA GLU A 18 4.58 28.18 8.75
C GLU A 18 4.39 26.70 9.09
N GLN A 19 3.54 26.40 10.06
CA GLN A 19 3.22 25.02 10.38
C GLN A 19 2.76 24.37 9.08
N PRO A 20 3.44 23.30 8.61
CA PRO A 20 3.03 22.61 7.41
C PRO A 20 1.54 22.30 7.51
N GLN A 21 0.77 22.68 6.48
CA GLN A 21 -0.63 22.28 6.39
C GLN A 21 -0.71 20.77 6.65
N ALA A 22 -1.69 20.35 7.47
CA ALA A 22 -1.89 18.93 7.78
C ALA A 22 -2.05 18.16 6.47
N GLN A 23 -1.00 17.44 6.06
CA GLN A 23 -1.02 16.62 4.87
C GLN A 23 -1.93 15.43 5.13
N SER A 24 -2.78 15.10 4.17
CA SER A 24 -3.56 13.87 4.20
C SER A 24 -2.62 12.65 4.13
N ALA A 25 -3.06 11.51 4.64
CA ALA A 25 -2.29 10.26 4.55
C ALA A 25 -1.89 9.93 3.10
N LEU A 26 -2.77 10.22 2.13
CA LEU A 26 -2.51 10.02 0.72
C LEU A 26 -1.37 10.92 0.21
N GLU A 27 -1.36 12.21 0.56
CA GLU A 27 -0.27 13.13 0.18
C GLU A 27 1.07 12.70 0.79
N ILE A 28 1.05 12.21 2.04
CA ILE A 28 2.25 11.67 2.70
C ILE A 28 2.75 10.42 1.98
N GLN A 29 1.86 9.49 1.62
CA GLN A 29 2.21 8.28 0.86
C GLN A 29 2.77 8.60 -0.53
N GLN A 30 2.16 9.55 -1.25
CA GLN A 30 2.66 10.02 -2.55
C GLN A 30 4.07 10.63 -2.43
N ALA A 31 4.28 11.49 -1.41
CA ALA A 31 5.58 12.08 -1.14
C ALA A 31 6.63 11.02 -0.74
N MET A 32 6.24 10.04 0.07
CA MET A 32 7.08 8.91 0.46
C MET A 32 7.47 8.06 -0.75
N TRP A 33 6.53 7.71 -1.63
CA TRP A 33 6.80 6.96 -2.86
C TRP A 33 7.77 7.70 -3.78
N ALA A 34 7.49 8.97 -4.09
CA ALA A 34 8.35 9.78 -4.96
C ALA A 34 9.76 9.91 -4.38
N TYR A 35 9.88 10.03 -3.05
CA TYR A 35 11.16 10.05 -2.37
C TYR A 35 11.91 8.72 -2.48
N GLN A 36 11.22 7.59 -2.30
CA GLN A 36 11.79 6.24 -2.45
C GLN A 36 12.29 5.99 -3.88
N GLU A 37 11.50 6.32 -4.91
CA GLU A 37 11.90 6.12 -6.31
C GLU A 37 13.11 6.99 -6.68
N ARG A 38 13.18 8.24 -6.19
CA ARG A 38 14.36 9.10 -6.36
C ARG A 38 15.61 8.52 -5.69
N LEU A 39 15.52 8.06 -4.44
CA LEU A 39 16.66 7.42 -3.76
C LEU A 39 17.09 6.13 -4.49
N THR A 40 16.13 5.36 -5.00
CA THR A 40 16.41 4.15 -5.79
C THR A 40 17.18 4.53 -7.05
N ASN A 41 16.76 5.58 -7.76
CA ASN A 41 17.44 6.10 -8.93
C ASN A 41 18.88 6.57 -8.63
N GLU A 42 19.07 7.34 -7.56
CA GLU A 42 20.39 7.82 -7.11
C GLU A 42 21.33 6.65 -6.78
N CYS A 43 20.83 5.63 -6.08
CA CYS A 43 21.57 4.41 -5.75
C CYS A 43 21.93 3.60 -7.00
N MET A 44 20.97 3.35 -7.90
CA MET A 44 21.21 2.62 -9.15
C MET A 44 22.21 3.34 -10.05
N THR A 45 22.10 4.66 -10.15
CA THR A 45 23.06 5.50 -10.88
C THR A 45 24.47 5.36 -10.31
N SER A 46 24.61 5.32 -8.98
CA SER A 46 25.90 5.10 -8.31
C SER A 46 26.46 3.70 -8.55
N GLY A 47 25.59 2.71 -8.75
CA GLY A 47 25.95 1.35 -9.21
C GLY A 47 26.29 1.24 -10.70
N GLY A 48 26.20 2.34 -11.46
CA GLY A 48 26.48 2.36 -12.90
C GLY A 48 25.29 1.97 -13.79
N PHE A 49 24.09 1.88 -13.22
CA PHE A 49 22.88 1.52 -13.95
C PHE A 49 21.94 2.71 -14.12
N LYS A 50 21.28 2.78 -15.28
CA LYS A 50 20.18 3.72 -15.48
C LYS A 50 18.92 3.18 -14.81
N TYR A 51 18.22 4.03 -14.07
CA TYR A 51 16.91 3.76 -13.51
C TYR A 51 15.97 4.92 -13.87
N ILE A 52 14.70 4.62 -14.11
CA ILE A 52 13.64 5.56 -14.43
C ILE A 52 12.68 5.53 -13.25
N GLU A 53 12.58 6.66 -12.55
CA GLU A 53 11.65 6.84 -11.44
C GLU A 53 10.22 6.56 -11.89
N ARG A 54 9.51 5.74 -11.12
CA ARG A 54 8.11 5.40 -11.40
C ARG A 54 7.19 6.36 -10.67
N SER A 55 6.07 6.70 -11.33
CA SER A 55 4.97 7.34 -10.62
C SER A 55 4.31 6.33 -9.69
N MET A 56 3.76 6.82 -8.57
CA MET A 56 2.93 5.98 -7.72
C MET A 56 1.76 5.47 -8.56
N PRO A 57 1.39 4.18 -8.46
CA PRO A 57 0.15 3.70 -9.05
C PRO A 57 -1.01 4.59 -8.62
N ASP A 58 -2.02 4.75 -9.48
CA ASP A 58 -3.15 5.63 -9.21
C ASP A 58 -3.75 5.33 -7.82
N ALA A 59 -4.13 6.38 -7.10
CA ALA A 59 -4.62 6.27 -5.71
C ALA A 59 -5.80 5.30 -5.57
N GLU A 60 -6.56 5.09 -6.64
CA GLU A 60 -7.66 4.10 -6.72
C GLU A 60 -7.13 2.66 -6.58
N VAL A 61 -5.96 2.35 -7.12
CA VAL A 61 -5.27 1.04 -6.96
C VAL A 61 -4.79 0.84 -5.53
N LEU A 62 -4.36 1.91 -4.85
CA LEU A 62 -3.86 1.85 -3.47
C LEU A 62 -4.97 1.85 -2.41
N ALA A 63 -6.08 2.53 -2.67
CA ALA A 63 -7.25 2.55 -1.79
C ALA A 63 -7.96 1.18 -1.75
N VAL A 64 -7.84 0.41 -2.82
CA VAL A 64 -8.37 -0.96 -2.95
C VAL A 64 -7.52 -1.95 -2.13
N ALA A 65 -6.21 -1.71 -1.97
CA ALA A 65 -5.25 -2.66 -1.41
C ALA A 65 -5.04 -2.64 0.12
N GLY A 66 -5.79 -1.85 0.92
CA GLY A 66 -5.38 -1.75 2.34
C GLY A 66 -6.37 -1.25 3.38
N SER A 67 -7.56 -0.78 3.01
CA SER A 67 -8.58 -0.49 4.01
C SER A 67 -9.95 -0.88 3.49
N PRO A 68 -10.58 -1.92 4.07
CA PRO A 68 -11.92 -2.29 3.64
C PRO A 68 -12.95 -1.17 3.96
N TYR A 69 -12.55 -0.18 4.77
CA TYR A 69 -13.36 0.98 5.13
C TYR A 69 -13.36 2.11 4.09
N SER A 70 -12.44 2.10 3.11
CA SER A 70 -12.38 3.11 2.03
C SER A 70 -13.07 2.69 0.73
N LEU A 71 -13.51 1.43 0.62
CA LEU A 71 -14.20 0.95 -0.57
C LEU A 71 -15.62 1.50 -0.61
N ASP A 72 -15.96 2.24 -1.68
CA ASP A 72 -17.32 2.69 -1.94
C ASP A 72 -18.08 1.71 -2.87
N ALA A 73 -19.38 1.93 -3.05
CA ALA A 73 -20.22 1.03 -3.83
C ALA A 73 -19.80 0.96 -5.31
N ALA A 74 -19.27 2.06 -5.87
CA ALA A 74 -18.84 2.10 -7.25
C ALA A 74 -17.52 1.33 -7.44
N GLY A 75 -16.55 1.55 -6.56
CA GLY A 75 -15.27 0.83 -6.54
C GLY A 75 -15.46 -0.66 -6.28
N ALA A 76 -16.33 -1.04 -5.34
CA ALA A 76 -16.65 -2.44 -5.08
C ALA A 76 -17.23 -3.14 -6.31
N ALA A 77 -18.16 -2.48 -7.02
CA ALA A 77 -18.79 -3.05 -8.20
C ALA A 77 -17.87 -3.12 -9.43
N ALA A 78 -16.97 -2.14 -9.57
CA ALA A 78 -16.03 -2.07 -10.69
C ALA A 78 -14.83 -3.01 -10.51
N ASN A 79 -14.24 -3.00 -9.31
CA ASN A 79 -12.89 -3.51 -9.08
C ASN A 79 -12.81 -4.53 -7.94
N GLY A 80 -13.89 -4.79 -7.19
CA GLY A 80 -13.81 -5.65 -6.01
C GLY A 80 -12.81 -5.13 -4.97
N PHE A 81 -12.09 -6.03 -4.32
CA PHE A 81 -10.98 -5.71 -3.40
C PHE A 81 -9.59 -5.71 -4.05
N GLY A 82 -9.50 -6.04 -5.35
CA GLY A 82 -8.25 -6.00 -6.11
C GLY A 82 -7.20 -7.06 -5.77
N TYR A 83 -7.45 -7.99 -4.84
CA TYR A 83 -6.52 -9.07 -4.50
C TYR A 83 -6.31 -10.01 -5.69
N VAL A 84 -7.37 -10.28 -6.47
CA VAL A 84 -7.25 -11.11 -7.68
C VAL A 84 -6.41 -10.40 -8.74
N ASP A 85 -6.63 -9.11 -8.94
CA ASP A 85 -5.87 -8.32 -9.91
C ASP A 85 -4.40 -8.21 -9.49
N GLU A 86 -4.12 -8.09 -8.19
CA GLU A 86 -2.77 -8.09 -7.64
C GLU A 86 -2.05 -9.42 -7.94
N VAL A 87 -2.69 -10.56 -7.64
CA VAL A 87 -2.13 -11.88 -7.91
C VAL A 87 -1.88 -12.09 -9.42
N VAL A 88 -2.84 -11.69 -10.26
CA VAL A 88 -2.70 -11.79 -11.72
C VAL A 88 -1.59 -10.88 -12.23
N SER A 89 -1.55 -9.63 -11.77
CA SER A 89 -0.56 -8.62 -12.15
C SER A 89 0.86 -9.03 -11.75
N ASN A 90 1.00 -9.68 -10.60
CA ASN A 90 2.29 -10.19 -10.11
C ASN A 90 2.81 -11.38 -10.93
N LEU A 91 1.95 -12.07 -11.69
CA LEU A 91 2.31 -13.23 -12.51
C LEU A 91 2.29 -12.97 -14.00
N SER A 92 1.53 -11.98 -14.48
CA SER A 92 1.52 -11.59 -15.88
C SER A 92 2.83 -10.88 -16.24
N GLN A 93 3.52 -11.35 -17.29
CA GLN A 93 4.63 -10.60 -17.87
C GLN A 93 4.16 -9.26 -18.48
N ASP A 94 2.87 -9.12 -18.81
CA ASP A 94 2.31 -7.91 -19.42
C ASP A 94 2.40 -6.66 -18.52
N THR A 95 2.47 -6.81 -17.19
CA THR A 95 2.74 -5.67 -16.28
C THR A 95 4.21 -5.27 -16.24
N LEU A 96 5.11 -6.19 -16.66
CA LEU A 96 6.53 -5.89 -16.88
C LEU A 96 6.72 -5.04 -18.15
N ASP A 97 5.85 -5.16 -19.15
CA ASP A 97 5.94 -4.39 -20.40
C ASP A 97 5.77 -2.88 -20.17
N ASP A 98 5.00 -2.49 -19.15
CA ASP A 98 4.80 -1.09 -18.77
C ASP A 98 5.85 -0.57 -17.79
N ASP A 99 6.69 -1.42 -17.18
CA ASP A 99 7.80 -0.95 -16.34
C ASP A 99 8.94 -0.42 -17.25
N PRO A 100 9.22 0.90 -17.25
CA PRO A 100 10.31 1.44 -18.05
C PRO A 100 11.69 0.87 -17.66
N ASN A 101 11.86 0.37 -16.44
CA ASN A 101 13.10 -0.23 -15.96
C ASN A 101 13.26 -1.67 -16.45
N GLU A 102 12.17 -2.41 -16.63
CA GLU A 102 12.26 -3.75 -17.20
C GLU A 102 12.76 -3.69 -18.64
N ARG A 103 12.23 -2.76 -19.44
CA ARG A 103 12.71 -2.55 -20.82
C ARG A 103 14.19 -2.17 -20.87
N LEU A 104 14.68 -1.40 -19.89
CA LEU A 104 16.11 -1.12 -19.76
C LEU A 104 16.89 -2.39 -19.44
N ARG A 105 16.42 -3.20 -18.49
CA ARG A 105 17.05 -4.46 -18.05
C ARG A 105 17.12 -5.46 -19.21
N LEU A 106 16.01 -5.73 -19.89
CA LEU A 106 15.92 -6.68 -21.01
C LEU A 106 16.81 -6.30 -22.20
N ALA A 107 17.17 -5.02 -22.35
CA ALA A 107 18.10 -4.57 -23.39
C ALA A 107 19.58 -4.85 -23.07
N MET A 108 19.90 -5.31 -21.85
CA MET A 108 21.26 -5.61 -21.40
C MET A 108 21.65 -7.07 -21.67
N SER A 109 22.95 -7.38 -21.64
CA SER A 109 23.43 -8.77 -21.62
C SER A 109 22.99 -9.51 -20.35
N GLU A 110 22.92 -10.85 -20.37
CA GLU A 110 22.53 -11.66 -19.20
C GLU A 110 23.36 -11.35 -17.94
N SER A 111 24.67 -11.16 -18.11
CA SER A 111 25.55 -10.78 -16.99
C SER A 111 25.22 -9.39 -16.43
N GLU A 112 24.86 -8.44 -17.30
CA GLU A 112 24.46 -7.09 -16.87
C GLU A 112 23.07 -7.09 -16.24
N GLN A 113 22.14 -7.93 -16.72
CA GLN A 113 20.83 -8.12 -16.10
C GLN A 113 20.97 -8.65 -14.67
N ASN A 114 21.82 -9.63 -14.45
CA ASN A 114 22.10 -10.16 -13.12
C ASN A 114 22.71 -9.08 -12.22
N ALA A 115 23.70 -8.32 -12.70
CA ALA A 115 24.30 -7.24 -11.93
C ALA A 115 23.29 -6.11 -11.63
N TYR A 116 22.41 -5.77 -12.59
CA TYR A 116 21.33 -4.81 -12.40
C TYR A 116 20.36 -5.27 -11.31
N GLN A 117 19.91 -6.53 -11.39
CA GLN A 117 18.97 -7.11 -10.44
C GLN A 117 19.57 -7.17 -9.02
N THR A 118 20.81 -7.65 -8.89
CA THR A 118 21.51 -7.68 -7.59
C THR A 118 21.71 -6.28 -7.02
N THR A 119 21.96 -5.27 -7.85
CA THR A 119 22.08 -3.89 -7.37
C THR A 119 20.73 -3.34 -6.89
N LEU A 120 19.66 -3.63 -7.62
CA LEU A 120 18.32 -3.13 -7.32
C LEU A 120 17.70 -3.80 -6.08
N GLU A 121 17.67 -5.13 -6.04
CA GLU A 121 16.99 -5.90 -5.00
C GLU A 121 17.91 -6.39 -3.89
N GLY A 122 19.20 -6.53 -4.19
CA GLY A 122 20.18 -7.15 -3.30
C GLY A 122 20.48 -8.59 -3.68
N ASP A 123 21.24 -9.26 -2.82
CA ASP A 123 21.55 -10.68 -2.97
C ASP A 123 20.47 -11.54 -2.28
N PRO A 124 20.03 -12.67 -2.87
CA PRO A 124 19.02 -13.55 -2.26
C PRO A 124 19.43 -14.16 -0.91
N GLU A 125 20.72 -14.27 -0.62
CA GLU A 125 21.26 -14.69 0.68
C GLU A 125 21.21 -13.55 1.73
N GLY A 126 20.77 -12.34 1.34
CA GLY A 126 20.64 -11.18 2.21
C GLY A 126 21.98 -10.54 2.59
N ILE A 127 23.07 -10.92 1.92
CA ILE A 127 24.42 -10.41 2.20
C ILE A 127 24.56 -8.95 1.77
N SER A 128 23.86 -8.57 0.68
CA SER A 128 23.80 -7.20 0.19
C SER A 128 22.36 -6.71 0.19
N VAL A 129 22.12 -5.56 0.83
CA VAL A 129 20.83 -4.88 0.78
C VAL A 129 20.77 -4.05 -0.50
N GLY A 130 19.82 -4.36 -1.38
CA GLY A 130 19.66 -3.65 -2.65
C GLY A 130 19.19 -2.20 -2.49
N CYS A 131 19.33 -1.44 -3.58
CA CYS A 131 18.90 -0.05 -3.65
C CYS A 131 17.44 0.16 -3.23
N ARG A 132 16.52 -0.73 -3.61
CA ARG A 132 15.09 -0.63 -3.29
C ARG A 132 14.84 -0.77 -1.79
N SER A 133 15.49 -1.74 -1.14
CA SER A 133 15.36 -1.97 0.30
C SER A 133 15.92 -0.82 1.12
N ASN A 134 17.12 -0.33 0.80
CA ASN A 134 17.71 0.85 1.47
C ASN A 134 16.84 2.10 1.29
N SER A 135 16.38 2.35 0.06
CA SER A 135 15.53 3.52 -0.25
C SER A 135 14.20 3.48 0.49
N ARG A 136 13.62 2.28 0.66
CA ARG A 136 12.39 2.09 1.43
C ARG A 136 12.59 2.40 2.91
N GLU A 137 13.69 1.92 3.50
CA GLU A 137 14.04 2.21 4.89
C GLU A 137 14.21 3.71 5.12
N GLU A 138 15.00 4.38 4.28
CA GLU A 138 15.20 5.84 4.38
C GLU A 138 13.91 6.64 4.15
N ALA A 139 13.06 6.21 3.20
CA ALA A 139 11.75 6.82 2.99
C ALA A 139 10.86 6.66 4.23
N PHE A 140 10.88 5.49 4.86
CA PHE A 140 10.12 5.23 6.08
C PHE A 140 10.68 6.02 7.28
N GLU A 141 11.99 6.13 7.44
CA GLU A 141 12.59 6.96 8.50
C GLU A 141 12.13 8.42 8.37
N LYS A 142 12.04 8.93 7.13
CA LYS A 142 11.66 10.32 6.87
C LYS A 142 10.16 10.58 6.99
N TYR A 143 9.32 9.72 6.41
CA TYR A 143 7.87 9.96 6.27
C TYR A 143 7.02 9.11 7.22
N GLY A 144 7.57 8.01 7.74
CA GLY A 144 6.90 7.08 8.64
C GLY A 144 6.26 7.77 9.84
N PRO A 145 6.96 8.64 10.60
CA PRO A 145 6.35 9.34 11.74
C PRO A 145 5.15 10.21 11.35
N ALA A 146 5.21 10.89 10.19
CA ALA A 146 4.09 11.70 9.70
C ALA A 146 2.92 10.81 9.29
N LEU A 147 3.19 9.71 8.57
CA LEU A 147 2.18 8.74 8.19
C LEU A 147 1.52 8.10 9.42
N GLU A 148 2.31 7.63 10.39
CA GLU A 148 1.84 7.10 11.67
C GLU A 148 0.98 8.10 12.43
N SER A 149 1.31 9.39 12.38
CA SER A 149 0.51 10.44 13.03
C SER A 149 -0.86 10.68 12.36
N THR A 150 -0.97 10.37 11.06
CA THR A 150 -2.24 10.41 10.33
C THR A 150 -3.04 9.13 10.46
N LEU A 151 -2.38 8.01 10.75
CA LEU A 151 -3.04 6.74 11.03
C LEU A 151 -3.59 6.76 12.47
N ILE A 152 -4.66 6.00 12.68
CA ILE A 152 -5.16 5.76 14.05
C ILE A 152 -4.01 5.08 14.81
N SER A 153 -3.54 5.68 15.91
CA SER A 153 -2.43 5.10 16.68
C SER A 153 -2.74 3.64 17.03
N THR A 154 -1.71 2.79 17.10
CA THR A 154 -1.86 1.38 17.45
C THR A 154 -2.64 1.18 18.75
N ASP A 155 -2.42 2.04 19.74
CA ASP A 155 -3.20 2.07 20.98
C ASP A 155 -4.68 2.36 20.75
N ARG A 156 -5.02 3.29 19.85
CA ARG A 156 -6.40 3.63 19.52
C ARG A 156 -7.08 2.54 18.69
N ILE A 157 -6.34 1.86 17.81
CA ILE A 157 -6.82 0.63 17.14
C ILE A 157 -7.11 -0.44 18.19
N GLN A 158 -6.20 -0.67 19.12
CA GLN A 158 -6.42 -1.66 20.18
C GLN A 158 -7.60 -1.28 21.09
N GLN A 159 -7.77 -0.01 21.42
CA GLN A 159 -8.95 0.46 22.15
C GLN A 159 -10.24 0.22 21.35
N LEU A 160 -10.23 0.48 20.04
CA LEU A 160 -11.36 0.21 19.16
C LEU A 160 -11.69 -1.28 19.11
N LEU A 161 -10.69 -2.14 18.92
CA LEU A 161 -10.87 -3.60 18.88
C LEU A 161 -11.39 -4.18 20.19
N ASN A 162 -11.11 -3.52 21.33
CA ASN A 162 -11.62 -3.90 22.65
C ASN A 162 -12.92 -3.16 23.03
N ASP A 163 -13.40 -2.22 22.21
CA ASP A 163 -14.62 -1.48 22.47
C ASP A 163 -15.86 -2.38 22.26
N LYS A 164 -16.75 -2.39 23.25
CA LYS A 164 -17.93 -3.26 23.22
C LYS A 164 -18.86 -2.90 22.06
N ALA A 165 -19.03 -1.62 21.74
CA ALA A 165 -19.88 -1.19 20.65
C ALA A 165 -19.26 -1.56 19.29
N TYR A 166 -17.92 -1.52 19.16
CA TYR A 166 -17.22 -2.04 17.99
C TYR A 166 -17.43 -3.55 17.80
N ILE A 167 -17.26 -4.35 18.86
CA ILE A 167 -17.47 -5.81 18.80
C ILE A 167 -18.92 -6.14 18.40
N GLU A 168 -19.90 -5.44 18.97
CA GLU A 168 -21.31 -5.60 18.58
C GLU A 168 -21.56 -5.18 17.13
N PHE A 169 -20.92 -4.10 16.68
CA PHE A 169 -20.98 -3.65 15.30
C PHE A 169 -20.41 -4.68 14.31
N GLU A 170 -19.23 -5.24 14.59
CA GLU A 170 -18.60 -6.25 13.75
C GLU A 170 -19.44 -7.53 13.69
N ARG A 171 -20.03 -7.94 14.81
CA ARG A 171 -20.97 -9.08 14.84
C ARG A 171 -22.19 -8.83 13.96
N ASP A 172 -22.80 -7.66 14.03
CA ASP A 172 -23.98 -7.34 13.21
C ASP A 172 -23.61 -7.28 11.71
N TRP A 173 -22.40 -6.80 11.39
CA TRP A 173 -21.84 -6.86 10.04
C TRP A 173 -21.64 -8.29 9.56
N ALA A 174 -21.01 -9.14 10.38
CA ALA A 174 -20.80 -10.56 10.07
C ALA A 174 -22.13 -11.30 9.84
N LEU A 175 -23.18 -10.99 10.62
CA LEU A 175 -24.52 -11.54 10.40
C LEU A 175 -25.11 -11.10 9.05
N CYS A 176 -24.91 -9.84 8.66
CA CYS A 176 -25.31 -9.36 7.33
C CYS A 176 -24.56 -10.11 6.21
N MET A 177 -23.25 -10.30 6.35
CA MET A 177 -22.43 -11.05 5.40
C MET A 177 -22.84 -12.52 5.28
N SER A 178 -23.10 -13.20 6.39
CA SER A 178 -23.61 -14.58 6.40
C SER A 178 -24.96 -14.70 5.69
N SER A 179 -25.86 -13.72 5.84
CA SER A 179 -27.12 -13.69 5.08
C SER A 179 -26.94 -13.56 3.57
N ARG A 180 -25.76 -13.13 3.13
CA ARG A 180 -25.34 -13.02 1.72
C ARG A 180 -24.47 -14.19 1.25
N GLY A 181 -24.27 -15.19 2.11
CA GLY A 181 -23.50 -16.40 1.80
C GLY A 181 -22.02 -16.37 2.16
N TYR A 182 -21.56 -15.34 2.90
CA TYR A 182 -20.18 -15.22 3.36
C TYR A 182 -20.08 -15.55 4.85
N GLU A 183 -19.60 -16.75 5.16
CA GLU A 183 -19.46 -17.26 6.52
C GLU A 183 -18.20 -16.70 7.20
N THR A 184 -18.28 -15.48 7.71
CA THR A 184 -17.18 -14.82 8.41
C THR A 184 -17.60 -14.37 9.81
N THR A 185 -16.62 -14.17 10.70
CA THR A 185 -16.87 -13.70 12.07
C THR A 185 -16.30 -12.32 12.36
N SER A 186 -15.42 -11.79 11.49
CA SER A 186 -14.76 -10.50 11.66
C SER A 186 -14.30 -9.94 10.32
N PHE A 187 -14.01 -8.63 10.28
CA PHE A 187 -13.46 -7.98 9.09
C PHE A 187 -12.10 -8.56 8.69
N GLU A 188 -11.28 -8.92 9.68
CA GLU A 188 -9.96 -9.50 9.49
C GLU A 188 -10.04 -10.90 8.90
N MET A 189 -10.94 -11.75 9.43
CA MET A 189 -11.14 -13.11 8.94
C MET A 189 -11.62 -13.10 7.49
N PHE A 190 -12.59 -12.25 7.16
CA PHE A 190 -13.09 -12.09 5.80
C PHE A 190 -11.99 -11.68 4.80
N GLN A 191 -11.18 -10.67 5.14
CA GLN A 191 -10.06 -10.25 4.29
C GLN A 191 -9.03 -11.37 4.13
N THR A 192 -8.70 -12.07 5.22
CA THR A 192 -7.76 -13.20 5.19
C THR A 192 -8.26 -14.28 4.24
N GLU A 193 -9.55 -14.62 4.28
CA GLU A 193 -10.16 -15.61 3.38
C GLU A 193 -10.09 -15.18 1.91
N LEU A 194 -10.34 -13.90 1.61
CA LEU A 194 -10.21 -13.37 0.25
C LEU A 194 -8.76 -13.42 -0.26
N VAL A 195 -7.79 -13.01 0.57
CA VAL A 195 -6.37 -13.07 0.23
C VAL A 195 -5.92 -14.52 0.01
N VAL A 196 -6.38 -15.47 0.84
CA VAL A 196 -6.10 -16.90 0.66
C VAL A 196 -6.73 -17.41 -0.63
N ALA A 197 -7.98 -17.03 -0.93
CA ALA A 197 -8.66 -17.42 -2.15
C ALA A 197 -7.95 -16.89 -3.40
N ALA A 198 -7.54 -15.61 -3.41
CA ALA A 198 -6.78 -15.01 -4.50
C ALA A 198 -5.42 -15.71 -4.68
N ASN A 199 -4.65 -15.92 -3.60
CA ASN A 199 -3.37 -16.62 -3.68
C ASN A 199 -3.49 -18.08 -4.14
N SER A 200 -4.65 -18.72 -3.95
CA SER A 200 -4.91 -20.09 -4.43
C SER A 200 -5.05 -20.19 -5.96
N LEU A 201 -5.12 -19.06 -6.66
CA LEU A 201 -5.08 -19.00 -8.12
C LEU A 201 -3.71 -19.44 -8.66
N VAL A 202 -2.65 -19.20 -7.90
CA VAL A 202 -1.30 -19.57 -8.27
C VAL A 202 -1.14 -21.08 -8.11
N THR A 203 -1.11 -21.81 -9.22
CA THR A 203 -0.73 -23.22 -9.21
C THR A 203 0.79 -23.31 -9.27
N THR A 204 1.43 -23.68 -8.17
CA THR A 204 2.84 -24.05 -8.18
C THR A 204 2.96 -25.47 -8.72
N THR A 205 3.33 -25.60 -9.99
CA THR A 205 3.75 -26.90 -10.51
C THR A 205 5.22 -27.07 -10.13
N PRO A 206 5.60 -28.09 -9.32
CA PRO A 206 7.02 -28.32 -9.06
C PRO A 206 7.66 -28.81 -10.34
N GLU A 207 8.28 -27.92 -11.11
CA GLU A 207 9.18 -28.34 -12.17
C GLU A 207 10.46 -28.89 -11.53
N LEU A 208 10.92 -30.05 -12.02
CA LEU A 208 12.10 -30.77 -11.54
C LEU A 208 13.43 -30.00 -11.68
N ASN A 209 13.42 -28.79 -12.28
CA ASN A 209 14.62 -28.03 -12.63
C ASN A 209 14.73 -26.65 -11.94
N GLY A 210 13.86 -26.30 -10.99
CA GLY A 210 14.04 -25.11 -10.16
C GLY A 210 13.50 -23.79 -10.72
N ASP A 211 12.98 -23.77 -11.95
CA ASP A 211 12.15 -22.66 -12.45
C ASP A 211 10.70 -22.89 -12.03
N LEU A 212 10.20 -22.05 -11.14
CA LEU A 212 8.78 -22.04 -10.78
C LEU A 212 8.00 -21.30 -11.86
N ASN A 213 7.62 -22.00 -12.93
CA ASN A 213 6.60 -21.51 -13.86
C ASN A 213 5.25 -21.48 -13.14
N SER A 214 4.95 -20.32 -12.56
CA SER A 214 3.65 -20.05 -11.95
C SER A 214 2.70 -19.61 -13.05
N GLU A 215 1.88 -20.54 -13.53
CA GLU A 215 0.79 -20.22 -14.46
C GLU A 215 -0.51 -19.99 -13.69
N ILE A 216 -1.27 -18.99 -14.12
CA ILE A 216 -2.66 -18.79 -13.70
C ILE A 216 -3.55 -19.26 -14.85
N ASP A 217 -4.50 -20.14 -14.57
CA ASP A 217 -5.60 -20.43 -15.50
C ASP A 217 -6.49 -19.17 -15.64
N PRO A 218 -6.57 -18.53 -16.82
CA PRO A 218 -7.32 -17.30 -17.00
C PRO A 218 -8.81 -17.44 -16.64
N ALA A 219 -9.41 -18.62 -16.86
CA ALA A 219 -10.81 -18.86 -16.53
C ALA A 219 -11.03 -18.93 -15.02
N ARG A 220 -10.06 -19.46 -14.26
CA ARG A 220 -10.08 -19.44 -12.79
C ARG A 220 -9.91 -18.02 -12.25
N ALA A 221 -9.02 -17.22 -12.84
CA ALA A 221 -8.85 -15.83 -12.47
C ALA A 221 -10.11 -15.00 -12.71
N GLU A 222 -10.75 -15.14 -13.88
CA GLU A 222 -12.01 -14.44 -14.19
C GLU A 222 -13.13 -14.84 -13.22
N THR A 223 -13.23 -16.12 -12.88
CA THR A 223 -14.21 -16.60 -11.89
C THR A 223 -13.93 -16.01 -10.51
N ALA A 224 -12.69 -16.10 -10.03
CA ALA A 224 -12.31 -15.53 -8.74
C ALA A 224 -12.51 -14.03 -8.69
N LYS A 225 -12.31 -13.33 -9.82
CA LYS A 225 -12.57 -11.89 -9.91
C LYS A 225 -14.05 -11.57 -9.74
N ALA A 226 -14.92 -12.32 -10.41
CA ALA A 226 -16.37 -12.16 -10.25
C ALA A 226 -16.83 -12.44 -8.80
N ASP A 227 -16.25 -13.47 -8.16
CA ASP A 227 -16.53 -13.80 -6.76
C ASP A 227 -16.04 -12.69 -5.81
N GLU A 228 -14.84 -12.15 -6.04
CA GLU A 228 -14.30 -11.01 -5.28
C GLU A 228 -15.18 -9.77 -5.41
N ILE A 229 -15.64 -9.42 -6.62
CA ILE A 229 -16.56 -8.29 -6.85
C ILE A 229 -17.87 -8.50 -6.08
N SER A 230 -18.45 -9.71 -6.16
CA SER A 230 -19.65 -10.06 -5.40
C SER A 230 -19.44 -9.90 -3.89
N ALA A 231 -18.28 -10.32 -3.38
CA ALA A 231 -17.90 -10.21 -1.98
C ALA A 231 -17.73 -8.75 -1.55
N ALA A 232 -17.12 -7.91 -2.40
CA ALA A 232 -16.94 -6.49 -2.18
C ALA A 232 -18.27 -5.72 -2.15
N VAL A 233 -19.17 -5.99 -3.10
CA VAL A 233 -20.52 -5.39 -3.09
C VAL A 233 -21.28 -5.84 -1.82
N ALA A 234 -21.16 -7.12 -1.47
CA ALA A 234 -21.78 -7.65 -0.26
C ALA A 234 -21.27 -6.92 1.00
N TYR A 235 -19.95 -6.74 1.08
CA TYR A 235 -19.28 -6.00 2.14
C TYR A 235 -19.78 -4.56 2.26
N VAL A 236 -19.78 -3.82 1.14
CA VAL A 236 -20.11 -2.40 1.13
C VAL A 236 -21.56 -2.17 1.53
N ASP A 237 -22.56 -2.87 0.99
CA ASP A 237 -23.93 -2.56 1.42
C ASP A 237 -24.18 -2.94 2.89
N CYS A 238 -23.55 -4.03 3.37
CA CYS A 238 -23.63 -4.38 4.79
C CYS A 238 -23.01 -3.29 5.66
N LEU A 239 -21.90 -2.68 5.22
CA LEU A 239 -21.27 -1.57 5.92
C LEU A 239 -22.09 -0.28 5.83
N GLU A 240 -22.65 0.08 4.67
CA GLU A 240 -23.42 1.30 4.45
C GLU A 240 -24.63 1.39 5.39
N GLY A 241 -25.33 0.28 5.60
CA GLY A 241 -26.46 0.20 6.53
C GLY A 241 -26.09 0.53 7.98
N MET A 242 -24.82 0.49 8.34
CA MET A 242 -24.33 0.70 9.70
C MET A 242 -23.24 1.78 9.82
N ARG A 243 -22.92 2.48 8.72
CA ARG A 243 -21.81 3.45 8.64
C ARG A 243 -21.93 4.58 9.66
N GLY A 244 -23.15 5.04 9.95
CA GLY A 244 -23.39 6.04 10.99
C GLY A 244 -22.91 5.57 12.37
N ARG A 245 -23.26 4.35 12.76
CA ARG A 245 -22.84 3.74 14.03
C ARG A 245 -21.33 3.54 14.10
N PHE A 246 -20.71 3.09 13.01
CA PHE A 246 -19.25 2.95 12.92
C PHE A 246 -18.54 4.29 13.18
N ASN A 247 -18.99 5.36 12.51
CA ASN A 247 -18.42 6.70 12.67
C ASN A 247 -18.55 7.20 14.11
N GLU A 248 -19.69 6.95 14.76
CA GLU A 248 -19.89 7.28 16.18
C GLU A 248 -18.93 6.51 17.09
N ILE A 249 -18.76 5.20 16.86
CA ILE A 249 -17.81 4.38 17.63
C ILE A 249 -16.39 4.93 17.48
N VAL A 250 -15.91 5.13 16.25
CA VAL A 250 -14.55 5.63 15.97
C VAL A 250 -14.32 7.02 16.58
N ALA A 251 -15.34 7.89 16.58
CA ALA A 251 -15.26 9.23 17.17
C ALA A 251 -15.14 9.20 18.70
N ASN A 252 -15.73 8.20 19.36
CA ASN A 252 -15.75 8.07 20.82
C ASN A 252 -14.58 7.24 21.38
N VAL A 253 -13.87 6.47 20.55
CA VAL A 253 -12.69 5.73 21.00
C VAL A 253 -11.53 6.70 21.26
N GLY A 254 -11.21 6.86 22.55
CA GLY A 254 -10.08 7.65 23.04
C GLY A 254 -10.42 9.09 23.46
N SER A 255 -11.69 9.50 23.42
CA SER A 255 -12.20 10.76 24.01
C SER A 255 -12.52 10.60 25.49
#